data_AF-A0A7C3DP82-F1
#
_entry.id   AF-A0A7C3DP82-F1
#
_cell.length_a   1.000
_cell.length_b   1.000
_cell.length_c   1.000
_cell.angle_alpha   90.00
_cell.angle_beta   90.00
_cell.angle_gamma   90.00
#
_symmetry.space_group_name_H-M   'P 1'
#
loop_
_entity.id
_entity.type
_entity.pdbx_description
1 polymer ?
#
loop_
_entity_poly.entity_id
_entity_poly.type
_entity_poly.pdbx_seq_one_letter_code
_entity_poly.pdbx_strand_id
1 'polypeptide(L)'
;MLRVGLTGGLASGKSFVGEALASLGCHLLKADDLGHQLLQPGTQVYERVVEAFGPGILDSEGRIIRRALAALVFDNPEKLALLNSLVHPAVIEEEERWMQQIAASDPHGIAIVEAAILIETGSYRRFERIVLAVCSDEQQIARAMKRDGLTREEALARLQRQMPLAEK
;
A
#
# COMPACT_ATOMS: atom_id res chain seq x y z
N MET A 1 15.99 -16.43 5.43
CA MET A 1 15.54 -15.04 5.60
C MET A 1 14.09 -15.13 6.01
N LEU A 2 13.69 -14.46 7.09
CA LEU A 2 12.31 -14.46 7.57
C LEU A 2 11.48 -13.44 6.78
N ARG A 3 10.33 -13.84 6.24
CA ARG A 3 9.39 -12.96 5.53
C ARG A 3 8.30 -12.46 6.49
N VAL A 4 8.21 -11.15 6.67
CA VAL A 4 7.30 -10.50 7.60
C VAL A 4 6.39 -9.52 6.86
N GLY A 5 5.08 -9.65 7.05
CA GLY A 5 4.11 -8.64 6.60
C GLY A 5 3.89 -7.61 7.70
N LEU A 6 3.97 -6.33 7.37
CA LEU A 6 3.63 -5.23 8.27
C LEU A 6 2.36 -4.54 7.75
N THR A 7 1.30 -4.58 8.55
CA THR A 7 -0.01 -4.01 8.21
C THR A 7 -0.54 -3.14 9.34
N GLY A 8 -1.65 -2.45 9.11
CA GLY A 8 -2.26 -1.51 10.05
C GLY A 8 -3.35 -0.70 9.36
N GLY A 9 -4.21 -0.09 10.17
CA GLY A 9 -5.26 0.81 9.71
C GLY A 9 -4.72 2.18 9.28
N LEU A 10 -5.60 3.02 8.75
CA LEU A 10 -5.35 4.43 8.42
C LEU A 10 -4.63 5.15 9.57
N ALA A 11 -3.45 5.73 9.29
CA ALA A 11 -2.69 6.52 10.28
C ALA A 11 -2.42 5.79 11.62
N SER A 12 -2.39 4.45 11.60
CA SER A 12 -2.07 3.59 12.76
C SER A 12 -0.64 3.75 13.28
N GLY A 13 0.27 4.32 12.49
CA GLY A 13 1.69 4.40 12.81
C GLY A 13 2.52 3.27 12.20
N LYS A 14 1.93 2.49 11.29
CA LYS A 14 2.60 1.42 10.55
C LYS A 14 3.97 1.81 9.97
N SER A 15 4.07 2.95 9.29
CA SER A 15 5.34 3.41 8.72
C SER A 15 6.38 3.75 9.78
N PHE A 16 5.97 4.24 10.96
CA PHE A 16 6.88 4.43 12.08
C PHE A 16 7.43 3.09 12.60
N VAL A 17 6.58 2.07 12.72
CA VAL A 17 7.00 0.71 13.11
C VAL A 17 7.97 0.14 12.07
N GLY A 18 7.69 0.31 10.78
CA GLY A 18 8.56 -0.13 9.69
C GLY A 18 9.95 0.50 9.77
N GLU A 19 10.03 1.82 9.88
CA GLU A 19 11.31 2.54 10.01
C GLU A 19 12.06 2.16 11.30
N ALA A 20 11.35 1.94 12.41
CA ALA A 20 11.98 1.50 13.64
C ALA A 20 12.61 0.10 13.48
N LEU A 21 11.91 -0.83 12.83
CA LEU A 21 12.44 -2.17 12.54
C LEU A 21 13.62 -2.12 11.56
N ALA A 22 13.55 -1.24 10.55
CA ALA A 22 14.66 -1.01 9.64
C ALA A 22 15.92 -0.49 10.36
N SER A 23 15.74 0.43 11.32
CA SER A 23 16.84 0.96 12.14
C SER A 23 17.52 -0.10 13.02
N LEU A 24 16.82 -1.21 13.30
CA LEU A 24 17.33 -2.38 14.02
C LEU A 24 17.96 -3.44 13.10
N GLY A 25 18.08 -3.17 11.80
CA GLY A 25 18.72 -4.06 10.83
C GLY A 25 17.77 -4.91 9.99
N CYS A 26 16.45 -4.67 10.04
CA CYS A 26 15.52 -5.32 9.11
C CYS A 26 15.57 -4.65 7.72
N HIS A 27 15.28 -5.43 6.68
CA HIS A 27 15.07 -4.90 5.33
C HIS A 27 13.62 -4.50 5.19
N LEU A 28 13.33 -3.26 4.80
CA LEU A 28 11.97 -2.74 4.68
C LEU A 28 11.64 -2.40 3.22
N LEU A 29 10.53 -2.92 2.73
CA LEU A 29 9.91 -2.54 1.46
C LEU A 29 8.51 -1.99 1.72
N LYS A 30 8.19 -0.83 1.15
CA LYS A 30 6.86 -0.22 1.23
C LYS A 30 6.09 -0.50 -0.06
N ALA A 31 5.10 -1.38 0.01
CA ALA A 31 4.30 -1.79 -1.16
C ALA A 31 3.53 -0.61 -1.77
N ASP A 32 3.06 0.32 -0.93
CA ASP A 32 2.34 1.51 -1.40
C ASP A 32 3.24 2.42 -2.26
N ASP A 33 4.52 2.56 -1.91
CA ASP A 33 5.50 3.33 -2.68
C ASP A 33 5.86 2.63 -3.99
N LEU A 34 6.01 1.31 -3.94
CA LEU A 34 6.24 0.47 -5.12
C LEU A 34 5.06 0.57 -6.11
N GLY A 35 3.82 0.54 -5.62
CA GLY A 35 2.63 0.77 -6.43
C GLY A 35 2.65 2.14 -7.11
N HIS A 36 3.10 3.19 -6.42
CA HIS A 36 3.26 4.52 -7.03
C HIS A 36 4.35 4.58 -8.10
N GLN A 37 5.46 3.87 -7.91
CA GLN A 37 6.54 3.78 -8.89
C GLN A 37 6.08 3.05 -10.15
N LEU A 38 5.31 1.97 -9.99
CA LEU A 38 4.73 1.22 -11.10
C LEU A 38 3.70 2.02 -11.88
N LEU A 39 3.17 3.13 -11.35
CA LEU A 39 2.27 4.02 -12.07
C LEU A 39 3.00 5.19 -12.77
N GLN A 40 4.33 5.20 -12.79
CA GLN A 40 5.09 6.22 -13.52
C GLN A 40 5.12 5.93 -15.03
N PRO A 41 5.22 6.96 -15.90
CA PRO A 41 5.36 6.77 -17.33
C PRO A 41 6.52 5.83 -17.69
N GLY A 42 6.30 4.96 -18.68
CA GLY A 42 7.30 3.99 -19.16
C GLY A 42 7.22 2.61 -18.49
N THR A 43 6.32 2.40 -17.54
CA THR A 43 6.02 1.06 -17.01
C THR A 43 4.83 0.43 -17.74
N GLN A 44 4.80 -0.90 -17.77
CA GLN A 44 3.67 -1.63 -18.35
C GLN A 44 2.36 -1.41 -17.56
N VAL A 45 2.46 -1.23 -16.24
CA VAL A 45 1.28 -0.97 -15.38
C VAL A 45 0.70 0.41 -15.70
N TYR A 46 1.54 1.43 -15.91
CA TYR A 46 1.09 2.75 -16.33
C TYR A 46 0.30 2.67 -17.65
N GLU A 47 0.84 2.01 -18.66
CA GLU A 47 0.18 1.89 -19.98
C GLU A 47 -1.21 1.26 -19.86
N ARG A 48 -1.30 0.13 -19.14
CA ARG A 48 -2.58 -0.57 -18.92
C ARG A 48 -3.59 0.27 -18.14
N VAL A 49 -3.13 1.03 -17.14
CA VAL A 49 -4.02 1.91 -16.36
C VAL A 49 -4.51 3.07 -17.22
N VAL A 50 -3.65 3.68 -18.04
CA VAL A 50 -4.07 4.75 -18.96
C VAL A 50 -5.05 4.22 -20.02
N GLU A 51 -4.82 3.02 -20.54
CA GLU A 51 -5.75 2.37 -21.47
C GLU A 51 -7.12 2.13 -20.84
N ALA A 52 -7.16 1.62 -19.60
CA ALA A 52 -8.40 1.28 -18.91
C ALA A 52 -9.20 2.50 -18.40
N PHE A 53 -8.51 3.55 -17.93
CA PHE A 53 -9.14 4.72 -17.29
C PHE A 53 -9.19 5.97 -18.18
N GLY A 54 -8.53 5.91 -19.35
CA GLY A 54 -8.47 6.98 -20.34
C GLY A 54 -7.51 8.12 -19.96
N PRO A 55 -7.21 9.03 -20.90
CA PRO A 55 -6.23 10.10 -20.69
C PRO A 55 -6.67 11.17 -19.69
N GLY A 56 -7.94 11.18 -19.25
CA GLY A 56 -8.46 12.14 -18.27
C GLY A 56 -7.82 12.05 -16.88
N ILE A 57 -7.06 10.99 -16.60
CA ILE A 57 -6.26 10.85 -15.38
C ILE A 57 -4.85 11.43 -15.50
N LEU A 58 -4.46 12.00 -16.64
CA LEU A 58 -3.09 12.46 -16.90
C LEU A 58 -2.93 13.98 -16.69
N ASP A 59 -1.75 14.39 -16.21
CA ASP A 59 -1.32 15.79 -16.21
C ASP A 59 -0.76 16.21 -17.57
N SER A 60 -0.35 17.48 -17.71
CA SER A 60 0.23 18.01 -18.96
C SER A 60 1.56 17.37 -19.36
N GLU A 61 2.21 16.65 -18.45
CA GLU A 61 3.46 15.93 -18.68
C GLU A 61 3.21 14.42 -18.91
N GLY A 62 1.95 13.98 -18.95
CA GLY A 62 1.58 12.59 -19.15
C GLY A 62 1.74 11.73 -17.89
N ARG A 63 1.77 12.30 -16.69
CA ARG A 63 1.80 11.54 -15.43
C ARG A 63 0.42 11.34 -14.86
N ILE A 64 0.18 10.19 -14.22
CA ILE A 64 -1.10 9.91 -13.55
C ILE A 64 -1.32 10.87 -12.37
N ILE A 65 -2.39 11.65 -12.44
CA ILE A 65 -2.92 12.47 -11.35
C ILE A 65 -3.62 11.53 -10.36
N ARG A 66 -2.91 11.16 -9.29
CA ARG A 66 -3.41 10.24 -8.25
C ARG A 66 -4.78 10.64 -7.68
N ARG A 67 -5.03 11.94 -7.48
CA ARG A 67 -6.34 12.42 -6.99
C ARG A 67 -7.47 12.17 -8.00
N ALA A 68 -7.20 12.32 -9.30
CA ALA A 68 -8.17 12.06 -10.35
C ALA A 68 -8.47 10.56 -10.48
N LEU A 69 -7.42 9.72 -10.48
CA LEU A 69 -7.58 8.27 -10.48
C LEU A 69 -8.33 7.79 -9.23
N ALA A 70 -7.97 8.30 -8.04
CA ALA A 70 -8.65 7.99 -6.79
C ALA A 70 -10.13 8.38 -6.86
N ALA A 71 -10.48 9.57 -7.37
CA ALA A 71 -11.86 10.00 -7.55
C ALA A 71 -12.67 9.08 -8.48
N LEU A 72 -12.06 8.53 -9.54
CA LEU A 72 -12.73 7.60 -10.45
C LEU A 72 -13.05 6.24 -9.81
N VAL A 73 -12.21 5.77 -8.88
CA VAL A 73 -12.39 4.49 -8.19
C VAL A 73 -13.10 4.62 -6.84
N PHE A 74 -13.19 5.83 -6.28
CA PHE A 74 -13.62 6.08 -4.90
C PHE A 74 -14.99 5.46 -4.59
N ASP A 75 -15.98 5.65 -5.46
CA ASP A 75 -17.35 5.14 -5.27
C ASP A 75 -17.74 4.11 -6.36
N ASN A 76 -16.75 3.50 -7.00
CA ASN A 76 -17.00 2.49 -8.03
C ASN A 76 -16.20 1.22 -7.74
N PRO A 77 -16.82 0.22 -7.06
CA PRO A 77 -16.16 -1.03 -6.70
C PRO A 77 -15.61 -1.81 -7.90
N GLU A 78 -16.27 -1.77 -9.05
CA GLU A 78 -15.82 -2.45 -10.27
C GLU A 78 -14.54 -1.81 -10.82
N LYS A 79 -14.50 -0.47 -10.87
CA LYS A 79 -13.30 0.27 -11.27
C LYS A 79 -12.16 0.09 -10.27
N LEU A 80 -12.45 0.05 -8.98
CA LEU A 80 -11.45 -0.24 -7.96
C LEU A 80 -10.88 -1.65 -8.14
N ALA A 81 -11.73 -2.65 -8.37
CA ALA A 81 -11.31 -4.02 -8.63
C ALA A 81 -10.45 -4.12 -9.90
N LEU A 82 -10.82 -3.39 -10.96
CA LEU A 82 -10.02 -3.29 -12.18
C LEU A 82 -8.66 -2.65 -11.94
N LEU A 83 -8.59 -1.50 -11.24
CA LEU A 83 -7.31 -0.88 -10.90
C LEU A 83 -6.42 -1.85 -10.10
N ASN A 84 -7.01 -2.50 -9.10
CA ASN A 84 -6.33 -3.46 -8.24
C ASN A 84 -5.81 -4.67 -9.05
N SER A 85 -6.58 -5.20 -10.01
CA SER A 85 -6.15 -6.33 -10.83
C SER A 85 -5.01 -5.99 -11.80
N LEU A 86 -4.90 -4.72 -12.21
CA LEU A 86 -3.79 -4.23 -13.03
C LEU A 86 -2.52 -3.99 -12.21
N VAL A 87 -2.64 -3.49 -10.98
CA VAL A 87 -1.50 -3.05 -10.16
C VAL A 87 -0.95 -4.18 -9.29
N HIS A 88 -1.79 -4.94 -8.59
CA HIS A 88 -1.31 -5.91 -7.60
C HIS A 88 -0.36 -6.98 -8.14
N PRO A 89 -0.61 -7.61 -9.31
CA PRO A 89 0.31 -8.63 -9.81
C PRO A 89 1.74 -8.11 -10.01
N ALA A 90 1.88 -6.88 -10.52
CA ALA A 90 3.18 -6.26 -10.73
C ALA A 90 3.86 -5.87 -9.41
N VAL A 91 3.11 -5.38 -8.42
CA VAL A 91 3.63 -5.12 -7.07
C VAL A 91 4.15 -6.42 -6.44
N ILE A 92 3.37 -7.50 -6.52
CA ILE A 92 3.76 -8.81 -5.99
C ILE A 92 5.04 -9.32 -6.68
N GLU A 93 5.16 -9.17 -7.99
CA GLU A 93 6.35 -9.58 -8.73
C GLU A 93 7.60 -8.84 -8.27
N GLU A 94 7.52 -7.51 -8.13
CA GLU A 94 8.62 -6.69 -7.65
C GLU A 94 8.97 -6.95 -6.17
N GLU A 95 7.97 -7.23 -5.32
CA GLU A 95 8.20 -7.70 -3.95
C GLU A 95 8.97 -9.02 -3.90
N GLU A 96 8.61 -10.01 -4.73
CA GLU A 96 9.33 -11.29 -4.77
C GLU A 96 10.75 -11.12 -5.32
N ARG A 97 10.96 -10.26 -6.34
CA ARG A 97 12.30 -9.93 -6.84
C ARG A 97 13.16 -9.32 -5.74
N TRP A 98 12.62 -8.36 -4.99
CA TRP A 98 13.30 -7.76 -3.86
C TRP A 98 13.61 -8.80 -2.77
N MET A 99 12.66 -9.65 -2.40
CA MET A 99 12.89 -10.72 -1.41
C MET A 99 13.97 -11.71 -1.85
N GLN A 100 14.04 -12.05 -3.14
CA GLN A 100 15.10 -12.92 -3.67
C GLN A 100 16.48 -12.27 -3.55
N GLN A 101 16.58 -10.96 -3.83
CA GLN A 101 17.83 -10.22 -3.66
C GLN A 101 18.29 -10.23 -2.20
N ILE A 102 17.39 -9.93 -1.25
CA ILE A 102 17.72 -9.97 0.18
C ILE A 102 18.10 -11.39 0.62
N ALA A 103 17.38 -12.42 0.18
CA ALA A 103 17.71 -13.80 0.52
C ALA A 103 19.11 -14.23 0.03
N ALA A 104 19.57 -13.67 -1.09
CA ALA A 104 20.91 -13.92 -1.62
C ALA A 104 22.01 -13.17 -0.86
N SER A 105 21.77 -11.91 -0.47
CA SER A 105 22.76 -11.07 0.23
C SER A 105 22.79 -11.25 1.75
N ASP A 106 21.64 -11.57 2.35
CA ASP A 106 21.42 -11.73 3.78
C ASP A 106 20.47 -12.91 4.07
N PRO A 107 20.98 -14.16 3.99
CA PRO A 107 20.17 -15.37 4.18
C PRO A 107 19.55 -15.49 5.59
N HIS A 108 20.04 -14.74 6.57
CA HIS A 108 19.53 -14.74 7.96
C HIS A 108 18.73 -13.47 8.30
N GLY A 109 18.61 -12.53 7.35
CA GLY A 109 17.89 -11.28 7.52
C GLY A 109 16.38 -11.44 7.70
N ILE A 110 15.75 -10.33 8.09
CA ILE A 110 14.30 -10.17 8.21
C ILE A 110 13.86 -9.20 7.13
N ALA A 111 13.06 -9.68 6.17
CA ALA A 111 12.46 -8.87 5.12
C ALA A 111 11.03 -8.51 5.50
N ILE A 112 10.75 -7.22 5.61
CA ILE A 112 9.46 -6.65 6.00
C ILE A 112 8.83 -5.99 4.77
N VAL A 113 7.63 -6.43 4.42
CA VAL A 113 6.79 -5.72 3.43
C VAL A 113 5.67 -5.00 4.15
N GLU A 114 5.69 -3.67 4.06
CA GLU A 114 4.66 -2.79 4.59
C GLU A 114 3.55 -2.56 3.55
N ALA A 115 2.31 -2.93 3.88
CA ALA A 115 1.14 -2.68 3.03
C ALA A 115 -0.13 -2.43 3.88
N ALA A 116 -0.99 -1.50 3.45
CA ALA A 116 -2.20 -1.13 4.21
C ALA A 116 -3.31 -2.19 4.17
N ILE A 117 -3.42 -2.94 3.07
CA ILE A 117 -4.52 -3.87 2.78
C ILE A 117 -4.07 -5.34 2.71
N LEU A 118 -3.04 -5.67 3.48
CA LEU A 118 -2.38 -6.98 3.45
C LEU A 118 -3.29 -8.14 3.89
N ILE A 119 -4.21 -7.89 4.83
CA ILE A 119 -5.20 -8.89 5.30
C ILE A 119 -6.35 -8.97 4.31
N GLU A 120 -6.90 -7.82 3.93
CA GLU A 120 -8.07 -7.67 3.07
C GLU A 120 -7.88 -8.30 1.68
N THR A 121 -6.66 -8.23 1.15
CA THR A 121 -6.30 -8.81 -0.16
C THR A 121 -5.91 -10.29 -0.08
N GLY A 122 -5.82 -10.87 1.12
CA GLY A 122 -5.31 -12.23 1.31
C GLY A 122 -3.79 -12.36 1.17
N SER A 123 -3.08 -11.26 0.90
CA SER A 123 -1.62 -11.23 0.69
C SER A 123 -0.83 -11.69 1.92
N TYR A 124 -1.42 -11.61 3.12
CA TYR A 124 -0.85 -12.11 4.37
C TYR A 124 -0.33 -13.55 4.31
N ARG A 125 -0.93 -14.39 3.46
CA ARG A 125 -0.54 -15.80 3.28
C ARG A 125 0.86 -15.99 2.69
N ARG A 126 1.44 -14.94 2.11
CA ARG A 126 2.81 -14.95 1.57
C ARG A 126 3.90 -14.76 2.63
N PHE A 127 3.50 -14.42 3.85
CA PHE A 127 4.42 -14.09 4.95
C PHE A 127 4.36 -15.13 6.05
N GLU A 128 5.50 -15.36 6.70
CA GLU A 128 5.62 -16.32 7.82
C GLU A 128 5.17 -15.69 9.14
N ARG A 129 5.28 -14.37 9.26
CA ARG A 129 4.84 -13.59 10.43
C ARG A 129 4.15 -12.32 9.97
N ILE A 130 3.21 -11.86 10.77
CA ILE A 130 2.49 -10.60 10.56
C ILE A 130 2.70 -9.70 11.77
N VAL A 131 3.02 -8.44 11.51
CA VAL A 131 3.03 -7.35 12.49
C VAL A 131 1.86 -6.44 12.17
N LEU A 132 0.94 -6.29 13.11
CA LEU A 132 -0.20 -5.37 13.01
C LEU A 132 0.06 -4.14 13.89
N ALA A 133 0.20 -2.97 13.26
CA ALA A 133 0.22 -1.70 13.96
C ALA A 133 -1.21 -1.29 14.34
N VAL A 134 -1.45 -1.10 15.63
CA VAL A 134 -2.77 -0.77 16.18
C VAL A 134 -2.77 0.56 16.92
N CYS A 135 -3.90 1.26 16.86
CA CYS A 135 -4.22 2.40 17.72
C CYS A 135 -5.75 2.55 17.78
N SER A 136 -6.28 3.47 18.60
CA SER A 136 -7.73 3.70 18.61
C SER A 136 -8.21 4.39 17.33
N ASP A 137 -9.48 4.21 16.97
CA ASP A 137 -10.09 4.88 15.81
C ASP A 137 -10.02 6.40 15.91
N GLU A 138 -10.21 6.97 17.11
CA GLU A 138 -10.07 8.41 17.31
C GLU A 138 -8.62 8.87 17.07
N GLN A 139 -7.62 8.05 17.42
CA GLN A 139 -6.22 8.34 17.09
C GLN A 139 -5.98 8.25 15.58
N GLN A 140 -6.56 7.28 14.88
CA GLN A 140 -6.47 7.16 13.42
C GLN A 140 -7.04 8.43 12.75
N ILE A 141 -8.25 8.83 13.15
CA ILE A 141 -8.94 10.01 12.62
C ILE A 141 -8.13 11.29 12.90
N ALA A 142 -7.77 11.54 14.16
CA ALA A 142 -7.05 12.76 14.55
C ALA A 142 -5.70 12.88 13.82
N ARG A 143 -4.97 11.77 13.66
CA ARG A 143 -3.69 11.75 12.94
C ARG A 143 -3.88 11.94 11.44
N ALA A 144 -4.89 11.32 10.83
CA ALA A 144 -5.19 11.49 9.42
C ALA A 144 -5.58 12.94 9.10
N MET A 145 -6.43 13.56 9.92
CA MET A 145 -6.78 14.98 9.79
C MET A 145 -5.54 15.88 9.87
N LYS A 146 -4.68 15.66 10.87
CA LYS A 146 -3.47 16.47 11.09
C LYS A 146 -2.43 16.30 9.97
N ARG A 147 -2.21 15.08 9.49
CA ARG A 147 -1.17 14.74 8.51
C ARG A 147 -1.60 15.04 7.08
N ASP A 148 -2.82 14.64 6.73
CA ASP A 148 -3.31 14.64 5.34
C ASP A 148 -4.25 15.82 5.04
N GLY A 149 -4.57 16.64 6.04
CA GLY A 149 -5.47 17.80 5.90
C GLY A 149 -6.93 17.42 5.64
N LEU A 150 -7.33 16.20 6.02
CA LEU A 150 -8.67 15.67 5.79
C LEU A 150 -9.69 16.26 6.77
N THR A 151 -10.95 16.33 6.34
CA THR A 151 -12.06 16.50 7.27
C THR A 151 -12.28 15.23 8.10
N ARG A 152 -13.05 15.35 9.18
CA ARG A 152 -13.40 14.18 10.01
C ARG A 152 -14.21 13.16 9.19
N GLU A 153 -15.11 13.63 8.34
CA GLU A 153 -15.94 12.82 7.45
C GLU A 153 -15.09 12.06 6.44
N GLU A 154 -14.11 12.72 5.81
CA GLU A 154 -13.18 12.09 4.87
C GLU A 154 -12.32 11.03 5.56
N ALA A 155 -11.82 11.32 6.77
CA ALA A 155 -11.04 10.36 7.56
C ALA A 155 -11.89 9.13 7.95
N LEU A 156 -13.14 9.34 8.38
CA LEU A 156 -14.07 8.27 8.73
C LEU A 156 -14.42 7.41 7.52
N ALA A 157 -14.71 8.02 6.37
CA ALA A 157 -14.99 7.30 5.13
C ALA A 157 -13.80 6.42 4.70
N ARG A 158 -12.56 6.89 4.89
CA ARG A 158 -11.35 6.08 4.63
C ARG A 158 -11.19 4.94 5.62
N LEU A 159 -11.44 5.19 6.91
CA LEU A 159 -11.36 4.17 7.95
C LEU A 159 -12.36 3.04 7.69
N GLN A 160 -13.60 3.37 7.33
CA GLN A 160 -14.67 2.40 7.06
C GLN A 160 -14.47 1.53 5.81
N ARG A 161 -13.53 1.89 4.93
CA ARG A 161 -13.18 1.09 3.75
C ARG A 161 -12.14 0.01 4.01
N GLN A 162 -11.49 0.08 5.17
CA GLN A 162 -10.54 -0.94 5.60
C GLN A 162 -11.24 -1.90 6.56
N MET A 163 -10.72 -3.12 6.65
CA MET A 163 -11.17 -4.04 7.68
C MET A 163 -10.89 -3.41 9.07
N PRO A 164 -11.86 -3.44 10.00
CA PRO A 164 -11.64 -2.92 11.35
C PRO A 164 -10.41 -3.55 12.00
N LEU A 165 -9.62 -2.77 12.74
CA LEU A 165 -8.39 -3.26 13.38
C LEU A 165 -8.63 -4.47 14.30
N ALA A 166 -9.81 -4.55 14.94
CA ALA A 166 -10.18 -5.67 15.80
C ALA A 166 -10.46 -6.98 15.04
N GLU A 167 -10.69 -6.90 13.72
CA GLU A 167 -10.96 -8.03 12.83
C GLU A 167 -9.72 -8.45 12.02
N LYS A 168 -8.64 -7.65 12.06
CA LYS A 168 -7.35 -7.95 11.43
C LYS A 168 -6.48 -8.86 12.29
#